data_AF-A0A3B5AAN9-F1
#
_entry.id   AF-A0A3B5AAN9-F1
#
_cell.length_a   1.000
_cell.length_b   1.000
_cell.length_c   1.000
_cell.angle_alpha   90.00
_cell.angle_beta   90.00
_cell.angle_gamma   90.00
#
_symmetry.space_group_name_H-M   'P 1'
#
loop_
_entity.id
_entity.type
_entity.pdbx_description
1 polymer ?
#
loop_
_entity_poly.entity_id
_entity_poly.type
_entity_poly.pdbx_seq_one_letter_code
_entity_poly.pdbx_strand_id
1 'polypeptide(L)'
;MSADVAVSLSLLAGIVALSDATRRLLTRALAHTGLSVYAVELVSTFQLCCCTHELKLLSEVGGIEPRLALTLTYVAAVVHGLTFSGAIGNPSGALEHAYRAQLSGGCALRRIVCQFAAAVAARAAVPVLWSIGLSGLHARHKLLGFRCISPIHAPLSQAAAVELACAFAVQTVITHTRSVEEKYRVHAVAATITTVVYAGGSVTGAVFNPALAFSTQFPCSGHSFLDYCLVYWLGPLLGMMSSVLLFDKLVPSLSRKSSSLDLPTDAKKSA
;
A
#
# COMPACT_ATOMS: atom_id res chain seq x y z
N MET A 1 20.64 -18.94 3.13
CA MET A 1 19.46 -18.44 3.86
C MET A 1 19.79 -17.32 4.83
N SER A 2 20.59 -17.52 5.90
CA SER A 2 20.92 -16.43 6.84
C SER A 2 21.66 -15.26 6.18
N ALA A 3 22.62 -15.55 5.30
CA ALA A 3 23.33 -14.53 4.52
C ALA A 3 22.41 -13.78 3.55
N ASP A 4 21.51 -14.49 2.84
CA ASP A 4 20.57 -13.86 1.91
C ASP A 4 19.59 -12.92 2.64
N VAL A 5 19.09 -13.33 3.81
CA VAL A 5 18.26 -12.48 4.68
C VAL A 5 19.04 -11.26 5.14
N ALA A 6 20.28 -11.42 5.62
CA ALA A 6 21.11 -10.30 6.08
C ALA A 6 21.36 -9.28 4.95
N VAL A 7 21.72 -9.75 3.76
CA VAL A 7 21.92 -8.88 2.58
C VAL A 7 20.63 -8.18 2.19
N SER A 8 19.50 -8.89 2.19
CA SER A 8 18.19 -8.29 1.89
C SER A 8 17.83 -7.19 2.90
N LEU A 9 18.06 -7.43 4.19
CA LEU A 9 17.84 -6.43 5.25
C LEU A 9 18.75 -5.21 5.09
N SER A 10 20.03 -5.43 4.75
CA SER A 10 20.95 -4.33 4.44
C SER A 10 20.50 -3.53 3.22
N LEU A 11 20.01 -4.19 2.17
CA LEU A 11 19.49 -3.54 0.97
C LEU A 11 18.22 -2.73 1.28
N LEU A 12 17.28 -3.29 2.04
CA LEU A 12 16.08 -2.59 2.51
C LEU A 12 16.45 -1.33 3.32
N ALA A 13 17.37 -1.46 4.28
CA ALA A 13 17.85 -0.33 5.07
C ALA A 13 18.51 0.75 4.19
N GLY A 14 19.33 0.34 3.22
CA GLY A 14 19.95 1.24 2.25
C GLY A 14 18.94 2.00 1.38
N ILE A 15 17.92 1.30 0.86
CA ILE A 15 16.83 1.89 0.08
C ILE A 15 16.07 2.94 0.91
N VAL A 16 15.74 2.61 2.17
CA VAL A 16 15.03 3.51 3.08
C VAL A 16 15.88 4.73 3.40
N ALA A 17 17.16 4.55 3.75
CA ALA A 17 18.07 5.65 4.08
C ALA A 17 18.30 6.60 2.91
N LEU A 18 18.52 6.05 1.70
CA LEU A 18 18.70 6.85 0.48
C LEU A 18 17.42 7.61 0.13
N SER A 19 16.26 6.96 0.27
CA SER A 19 14.96 7.59 0.04
C SER A 19 14.69 8.72 1.04
N ASP A 20 15.06 8.55 2.32
CA ASP A 20 14.92 9.59 3.34
C ASP A 20 15.83 10.79 3.06
N ALA A 21 17.11 10.53 2.75
CA ALA A 21 18.05 11.58 2.35
C ALA A 21 17.54 12.36 1.12
N THR A 22 17.03 11.63 0.12
CA THR A 22 16.48 12.21 -1.11
C THR A 22 15.23 13.06 -0.82
N ARG A 23 14.29 12.58 0.01
CA ARG A 23 13.12 13.37 0.43
C ARG A 23 13.52 14.65 1.13
N ARG A 24 14.50 14.60 2.06
CA ARG A 24 14.98 15.78 2.79
C ARG A 24 15.60 16.80 1.84
N LEU A 25 16.43 16.34 0.90
CA LEU A 25 17.07 17.20 -0.11
C LEU A 25 16.03 17.85 -1.01
N LEU A 26 15.12 17.06 -1.59
CA LEU A 26 14.09 17.58 -2.51
C LEU A 26 13.09 18.49 -1.81
N THR A 27 12.70 18.19 -0.57
CA THR A 27 11.82 19.05 0.22
C THR A 27 12.44 20.42 0.46
N ARG A 28 13.75 20.48 0.76
CA ARG A 28 14.48 21.75 0.91
C ARG A 28 14.62 22.48 -0.42
N ALA A 29 15.04 21.78 -1.48
CA ALA A 29 15.25 22.38 -2.80
C ALA A 29 13.95 22.93 -3.42
N LEU A 30 12.80 22.31 -3.12
CA LEU A 30 11.51 22.65 -3.71
C LEU A 30 10.58 23.42 -2.76
N ALA A 31 11.07 23.88 -1.61
CA ALA A 31 10.24 24.46 -0.53
C ALA A 31 9.28 25.56 -0.99
N HIS A 32 9.69 26.39 -1.95
CA HIS A 32 8.92 27.54 -2.43
C HIS A 32 8.14 27.28 -3.72
N THR A 33 8.20 26.07 -4.28
CA THR A 33 7.62 25.76 -5.60
C THR A 33 6.24 25.10 -5.52
N GLY A 34 5.83 24.64 -4.33
CA GLY A 34 4.65 23.78 -4.15
C GLY A 34 4.81 22.37 -4.74
N LEU A 35 5.98 22.02 -5.30
CA LEU A 35 6.24 20.70 -5.89
C LEU A 35 6.80 19.68 -4.90
N SER A 36 7.20 20.11 -3.70
CA SER A 36 7.77 19.25 -2.65
C SER A 36 6.88 18.05 -2.33
N VAL A 37 5.56 18.25 -2.26
CA VAL A 37 4.60 17.17 -1.99
C VAL A 37 4.61 16.06 -3.05
N TYR A 38 4.82 16.41 -4.33
CA TYR A 38 4.88 15.44 -5.43
C TYR A 38 6.22 14.71 -5.44
N ALA A 39 7.31 15.41 -5.12
CA ALA A 39 8.62 14.79 -4.95
C ALA A 39 8.62 13.79 -3.78
N VAL A 40 8.01 14.15 -2.65
CA VAL A 40 7.84 13.25 -1.51
C VAL A 40 6.99 12.04 -1.89
N GLU A 41 5.89 12.24 -2.62
CA GLU A 41 5.04 11.15 -3.13
C GLU A 41 5.81 10.17 -4.03
N LEU A 42 6.58 10.70 -4.98
CA LEU A 42 7.42 9.93 -5.90
C LEU A 42 8.44 9.07 -5.13
N VAL A 43 9.23 9.69 -4.25
CA VAL A 43 10.31 9.00 -3.54
C VAL A 43 9.77 7.98 -2.53
N SER A 44 8.68 8.30 -1.82
CA SER A 44 8.04 7.36 -0.89
C SER A 44 7.44 6.15 -1.60
N THR A 45 6.78 6.35 -2.74
CA THR A 45 6.24 5.23 -3.52
C THR A 45 7.35 4.40 -4.16
N PHE A 46 8.48 5.01 -4.52
CA PHE A 46 9.66 4.30 -5.03
C PHE A 46 10.26 3.41 -3.94
N GLN A 47 10.43 3.95 -2.73
CA GLN A 47 10.85 3.19 -1.55
C GLN A 47 9.91 1.99 -1.31
N LEU A 48 8.59 2.23 -1.32
CA LEU A 48 7.59 1.17 -1.16
C LEU A 48 7.83 0.03 -2.15
N CYS A 49 7.87 0.37 -3.44
CA CYS A 49 7.98 -0.59 -4.52
C CYS A 49 9.29 -1.38 -4.45
N CYS A 50 10.43 -0.69 -4.26
CA CYS A 50 11.74 -1.34 -4.17
C CYS A 50 11.82 -2.29 -2.97
N CYS A 51 11.31 -1.87 -1.81
CA CYS A 51 11.27 -2.72 -0.63
C CYS A 51 10.37 -3.95 -0.84
N THR A 52 9.20 -3.77 -1.43
CA THR A 52 8.30 -4.90 -1.73
C THR A 52 8.90 -5.87 -2.75
N HIS A 53 9.62 -5.40 -3.77
CA HIS A 53 10.30 -6.30 -4.69
C HIS A 53 11.35 -7.17 -3.99
N GLU A 54 12.16 -6.59 -3.10
CA GLU A 54 13.17 -7.35 -2.35
C GLU A 54 12.52 -8.38 -1.40
N LEU A 55 11.47 -7.98 -0.69
CA LEU A 55 10.71 -8.89 0.18
C LEU A 55 10.04 -10.01 -0.63
N LYS A 56 9.51 -9.70 -1.82
CA LYS A 56 8.93 -10.68 -2.73
C LYS A 56 9.98 -11.69 -3.20
N LEU A 57 11.16 -11.22 -3.63
CA LEU A 57 12.28 -12.09 -4.02
C LEU A 57 12.69 -13.01 -2.86
N LEU A 58 12.85 -12.44 -1.66
CA LEU A 58 13.26 -13.19 -0.47
C LEU A 58 12.21 -14.23 -0.06
N SER A 59 10.92 -13.92 -0.17
CA SER A 59 9.82 -14.83 0.15
C SER A 59 9.63 -15.93 -0.90
N GLU A 60 9.50 -15.57 -2.17
CA GLU A 60 9.11 -16.50 -3.24
C GLU A 60 10.29 -17.35 -3.73
N VAL A 61 11.49 -16.80 -3.78
CA VAL A 61 12.69 -17.50 -4.29
C VAL A 61 13.63 -17.88 -3.17
N GLY A 62 13.75 -17.04 -2.15
CA GLY A 62 14.52 -17.34 -0.94
C GLY A 62 13.89 -18.40 -0.05
N GLY A 63 12.57 -18.60 -0.14
CA GLY A 63 11.87 -19.65 0.60
C GLY A 63 11.96 -19.49 2.10
N ILE A 64 12.00 -18.24 2.59
CA ILE A 64 12.03 -17.96 4.03
C ILE A 64 10.75 -18.45 4.70
N GLU A 65 10.86 -18.78 6.00
CA GLU A 65 9.71 -19.24 6.78
C GLU A 65 8.56 -18.20 6.73
N PRO A 66 7.29 -18.62 6.58
CA PRO A 66 6.15 -17.69 6.53
C PRO A 66 6.08 -16.73 7.72
N ARG A 67 6.45 -17.19 8.92
CA ARG A 67 6.50 -16.34 10.13
C ARG A 67 7.50 -15.19 9.96
N LEU A 68 8.69 -15.48 9.44
CA LEU A 68 9.69 -14.47 9.15
C LEU A 68 9.21 -13.50 8.05
N ALA A 69 8.59 -14.02 6.98
CA ALA A 69 8.04 -13.17 5.92
C ALA A 69 6.98 -12.18 6.43
N LEU A 70 6.10 -12.64 7.33
CA LEU A 70 5.09 -11.79 7.98
C LEU A 70 5.72 -10.78 8.94
N THR A 71 6.73 -11.18 9.72
CA THR A 71 7.49 -10.25 10.57
C THR A 71 8.16 -9.15 9.73
N LEU A 72 8.78 -9.51 8.60
CA LEU A 72 9.39 -8.54 7.70
C LEU A 72 8.36 -7.63 7.03
N THR A 73 7.18 -8.16 6.68
CA THR A 73 6.05 -7.38 6.17
C THR A 73 5.59 -6.33 7.18
N TYR A 74 5.43 -6.73 8.45
CA TYR A 74 5.08 -5.81 9.54
C TYR A 74 6.13 -4.72 9.71
N VAL A 75 7.40 -5.10 9.83
CA VAL A 75 8.51 -4.15 10.02
C VAL A 75 8.60 -3.18 8.84
N ALA A 76 8.50 -3.67 7.60
CA ALA A 76 8.50 -2.82 6.41
C ALA A 76 7.31 -1.85 6.40
N ALA A 77 6.10 -2.33 6.72
CA ALA A 77 4.91 -1.47 6.80
C ALA A 77 5.06 -0.37 7.86
N VAL A 78 5.63 -0.67 9.04
CA VAL A 78 5.96 0.34 10.06
C VAL A 78 6.98 1.34 9.53
N VAL A 79 8.07 0.87 8.93
CA VAL A 79 9.12 1.73 8.38
C VAL A 79 8.55 2.66 7.31
N HIS A 80 7.72 2.15 6.40
CA HIS A 80 7.04 2.97 5.39
C HIS A 80 6.13 4.01 6.04
N GLY A 81 5.29 3.61 7.00
CA GLY A 81 4.41 4.53 7.72
C GLY A 81 5.15 5.67 8.43
N LEU A 82 6.33 5.40 9.01
CA LEU A 82 7.14 6.41 9.70
C LEU A 82 7.99 7.28 8.76
N THR A 83 8.32 6.80 7.56
CA THR A 83 9.27 7.49 6.66
C THR A 83 8.61 8.20 5.48
N PHE A 84 7.33 7.97 5.21
CA PHE A 84 6.65 8.52 4.03
C PHE A 84 6.40 10.03 4.08
N SER A 85 6.54 10.66 5.25
CA SER A 85 6.50 12.13 5.42
C SER A 85 5.29 12.80 4.75
N GLY A 86 4.10 12.19 4.83
CA GLY A 86 2.87 12.71 4.24
C GLY A 86 2.60 12.31 2.78
N ALA A 87 3.41 11.41 2.21
CA ALA A 87 3.04 10.70 0.98
C ALA A 87 1.89 9.71 1.24
N ILE A 88 1.03 9.53 0.24
CA ILE A 88 -0.09 8.58 0.30
C ILE A 88 0.35 7.18 -0.15
N GLY A 89 1.17 7.12 -1.21
CA GLY A 89 1.75 5.89 -1.76
C GLY A 89 0.76 4.94 -2.41
N ASN A 90 -0.53 5.30 -2.51
CA ASN A 90 -1.61 4.46 -3.02
C ASN A 90 -2.62 5.27 -3.85
N PRO A 91 -2.88 4.91 -5.13
CA PRO A 91 -3.84 5.61 -5.96
C PRO A 91 -5.26 5.64 -5.39
N SER A 92 -5.71 4.55 -4.80
CA SER A 92 -7.02 4.50 -4.14
C SER A 92 -7.07 5.56 -3.02
N GLY A 93 -6.00 5.66 -2.22
CA GLY A 93 -5.92 6.61 -1.11
C GLY A 93 -5.95 8.07 -1.58
N ALA A 94 -5.32 8.36 -2.73
CA ALA A 94 -5.35 9.70 -3.32
C ALA A 94 -6.76 10.08 -3.79
N LEU A 95 -7.51 9.11 -4.35
CA LEU A 95 -8.91 9.29 -4.73
C LEU A 95 -9.81 9.50 -3.51
N GLU A 96 -9.55 8.81 -2.41
CA GLU A 96 -10.28 8.99 -1.15
C GLU A 96 -10.06 10.37 -0.53
N HIS A 97 -8.81 10.88 -0.52
CA HIS A 97 -8.53 12.24 -0.07
C HIS A 97 -9.22 13.29 -0.96
N ALA A 98 -9.30 13.04 -2.28
CA ALA A 98 -10.06 13.90 -3.19
C ALA A 98 -11.56 13.86 -2.91
N TYR A 99 -12.12 12.67 -2.65
CA TYR A 99 -13.53 12.48 -2.29
C TYR A 99 -13.90 13.21 -0.99
N ARG A 100 -13.02 13.17 0.02
CA ARG A 100 -13.20 13.92 1.28
C ARG A 100 -12.87 15.41 1.18
N ALA A 101 -12.60 15.92 -0.03
CA ALA A 101 -12.18 17.30 -0.28
C ALA A 101 -10.92 17.74 0.51
N GLN A 102 -10.07 16.78 0.92
CA GLN A 102 -8.78 17.04 1.56
C GLN A 102 -7.70 17.38 0.53
N LEU A 103 -7.86 16.91 -0.71
CA LEU A 103 -7.05 17.29 -1.86
C LEU A 103 -7.94 17.75 -3.02
N SER A 104 -7.47 18.70 -3.81
CA SER A 104 -8.12 18.99 -5.11
C SER A 104 -7.94 17.81 -6.07
N GLY A 105 -8.88 17.60 -6.99
CA GLY A 105 -8.78 16.53 -7.98
C GLY A 105 -7.49 16.59 -8.81
N GLY A 106 -7.05 17.80 -9.19
CA GLY A 106 -5.77 17.99 -9.90
C GLY A 106 -4.53 17.71 -9.05
N CYS A 107 -4.59 17.86 -7.72
CA CYS A 107 -3.51 17.46 -6.81
C CYS A 107 -3.46 15.93 -6.68
N ALA A 108 -4.62 15.29 -6.49
CA ALA A 108 -4.72 13.84 -6.41
C ALA A 108 -4.21 13.17 -7.70
N LEU A 109 -4.61 13.67 -8.88
CA LEU A 109 -4.13 13.14 -10.16
C LEU A 109 -2.60 13.23 -10.29
N ARG A 110 -2.00 14.37 -9.93
CA ARG A 110 -0.54 14.54 -9.97
C ARG A 110 0.19 13.59 -9.01
N ARG A 111 -0.37 13.33 -7.83
CA ARG A 111 0.16 12.31 -6.90
C ARG A 111 0.06 10.90 -7.50
N ILE A 112 -1.06 10.55 -8.13
CA ILE A 112 -1.23 9.25 -8.81
C ILE A 112 -0.19 9.08 -9.92
N VAL A 113 0.06 10.12 -10.73
CA VAL A 113 1.12 10.10 -11.75
C VAL A 113 2.50 9.86 -11.12
N CYS A 114 2.81 10.52 -9.99
CA CYS A 114 4.06 10.28 -9.26
C CYS A 114 4.15 8.83 -8.75
N GLN A 115 3.06 8.27 -8.24
CA GLN A 115 3.01 6.88 -7.75
C GLN A 115 3.31 5.88 -8.87
N PHE A 116 2.73 6.05 -10.07
CA PHE A 116 3.02 5.19 -11.22
C PHE A 116 4.43 5.41 -11.79
N ALA A 117 4.91 6.65 -11.84
CA ALA A 117 6.28 6.95 -12.24
C ALA A 117 7.29 6.26 -11.30
N ALA A 118 7.03 6.28 -9.98
CA ALA A 118 7.81 5.56 -8.99
C ALA A 118 7.77 4.05 -9.18
N ALA A 119 6.58 3.48 -9.48
CA ALA A 119 6.42 2.07 -9.75
C ALA A 119 7.24 1.61 -10.98
N VAL A 120 7.22 2.39 -12.07
CA VAL A 120 8.06 2.14 -13.25
C VAL A 120 9.54 2.25 -12.91
N ALA A 121 9.94 3.30 -12.19
CA ALA A 121 11.33 3.50 -11.78
C ALA A 121 11.83 2.34 -10.90
N ALA A 122 11.03 1.86 -9.96
CA ALA A 122 11.37 0.72 -9.12
C ALA A 122 11.55 -0.57 -9.93
N ARG A 123 10.65 -0.84 -10.88
CA ARG A 123 10.76 -1.98 -11.81
C ARG A 123 12.06 -1.96 -12.62
N ALA A 124 12.55 -0.78 -12.98
CA ALA A 124 13.82 -0.64 -13.70
C ALA A 124 15.04 -0.73 -12.76
N ALA A 125 14.97 -0.11 -11.58
CA ALA A 125 16.09 -0.01 -10.65
C ALA A 125 16.41 -1.33 -9.95
N VAL A 126 15.39 -2.09 -9.54
CA VAL A 126 15.58 -3.28 -8.71
C VAL A 126 16.38 -4.39 -9.42
N PRO A 127 16.12 -4.75 -10.70
CA PRO A 127 16.95 -5.71 -11.42
C PRO A 127 18.43 -5.29 -11.52
N VAL A 128 18.70 -3.97 -11.62
CA VAL A 128 20.06 -3.43 -11.61
C VAL A 128 20.73 -3.64 -10.26
N LEU A 129 20.01 -3.37 -9.15
CA LEU A 129 20.52 -3.65 -7.80
C LEU A 129 20.82 -5.14 -7.60
N TRP A 130 19.93 -6.02 -8.04
CA TRP A 130 20.14 -7.46 -7.98
C TRP A 130 21.30 -7.94 -8.87
N SER A 131 21.59 -7.26 -9.99
CA SER A 131 22.70 -7.61 -10.88
C SER A 131 24.09 -7.45 -10.26
N ILE A 132 24.19 -6.72 -9.13
CA ILE A 132 25.41 -6.59 -8.34
C ILE A 132 25.80 -7.95 -7.72
N GLY A 133 24.82 -8.83 -7.44
CA GLY A 133 25.07 -10.20 -6.98
C GLY A 133 25.57 -10.30 -5.53
N LEU A 134 25.07 -9.43 -4.65
CA LEU A 134 25.51 -9.36 -3.24
C LEU A 134 25.13 -10.59 -2.40
N SER A 135 24.19 -11.41 -2.87
CA SER A 135 23.74 -12.66 -2.23
C SER A 135 23.58 -13.78 -3.25
N GLY A 136 23.38 -15.01 -2.78
CA GLY A 136 23.08 -16.15 -3.65
C GLY A 136 21.77 -15.94 -4.42
N LEU A 137 20.78 -15.27 -3.82
CA LEU A 137 19.53 -14.88 -4.49
C LEU A 137 19.76 -13.86 -5.59
N HIS A 138 20.54 -12.81 -5.33
CA HIS A 138 20.86 -11.78 -6.31
C HIS A 138 21.71 -12.34 -7.46
N ALA A 139 22.67 -13.22 -7.16
CA ALA A 139 23.47 -13.91 -8.17
C ALA A 139 22.60 -14.83 -9.04
N ARG A 140 21.66 -15.59 -8.43
CA ARG A 140 20.69 -16.42 -9.17
C ARG A 140 19.80 -15.57 -10.06
N HIS A 141 19.31 -14.44 -9.55
CA HIS A 141 18.56 -13.47 -10.34
C HIS A 141 19.36 -12.96 -11.54
N LYS A 142 20.62 -12.57 -11.33
CA LYS A 142 21.51 -12.09 -12.40
C LYS A 142 21.67 -13.12 -13.52
N LEU A 143 21.81 -14.40 -13.16
CA LEU A 143 22.07 -15.49 -14.10
C LEU A 143 20.82 -15.99 -14.82
N LEU A 144 19.68 -16.07 -14.12
CA LEU A 144 18.47 -16.75 -14.61
C LEU A 144 17.28 -15.79 -14.85
N GLY A 145 17.38 -14.54 -14.38
CA GLY A 145 16.27 -13.60 -14.29
C GLY A 145 15.26 -13.97 -13.20
N PHE A 146 14.44 -12.99 -12.78
CA PHE A 146 13.25 -13.27 -11.97
C PHE A 146 12.11 -13.75 -12.87
N ARG A 147 11.74 -15.03 -12.78
CA ARG A 147 10.51 -15.53 -13.41
C ARG A 147 9.33 -15.23 -12.51
N CYS A 148 8.76 -14.04 -12.66
CA CYS A 148 7.56 -13.71 -11.90
C CYS A 148 6.34 -14.46 -12.44
N ILE A 149 5.66 -15.20 -11.56
CA ILE A 149 4.38 -15.86 -11.84
C ILE A 149 3.30 -15.15 -11.05
N SER A 150 2.13 -14.96 -11.66
CA SER A 150 0.97 -14.38 -11.00
C SER A 150 0.64 -15.13 -9.70
N PRO A 151 0.48 -14.44 -8.55
CA PRO A 151 0.01 -15.08 -7.32
C PRO A 151 -1.50 -15.37 -7.35
N ILE A 152 -2.21 -14.96 -8.42
CA ILE A 152 -3.64 -15.23 -8.60
C ILE A 152 -3.82 -16.71 -8.95
N HIS A 153 -4.29 -17.47 -7.97
CA HIS A 153 -4.58 -18.91 -8.10
C HIS A 153 -6.08 -19.24 -7.99
N ALA A 154 -6.93 -18.22 -7.85
CA ALA A 154 -8.38 -18.35 -7.68
C ALA A 154 -9.14 -17.67 -8.83
N PRO A 155 -10.46 -17.93 -9.00
CA PRO A 155 -11.29 -17.20 -9.95
C PRO A 155 -11.16 -15.68 -9.77
N LEU A 156 -11.18 -14.94 -10.87
CA LEU A 156 -10.94 -13.50 -10.87
C LEU A 156 -11.87 -12.71 -9.93
N SER A 157 -13.13 -13.14 -9.82
CA SER A 157 -14.10 -12.53 -8.89
C SER A 157 -13.70 -12.73 -7.43
N GLN A 158 -13.22 -13.93 -7.07
CA GLN A 158 -12.71 -14.22 -5.74
C GLN A 158 -11.43 -13.44 -5.46
N ALA A 159 -10.50 -13.37 -6.41
CA ALA A 159 -9.28 -12.58 -6.28
C ALA A 159 -9.59 -11.10 -6.07
N ALA A 160 -10.49 -10.52 -6.88
CA ALA A 160 -10.94 -9.14 -6.70
C ALA A 160 -11.64 -8.91 -5.35
N ALA A 161 -12.43 -9.88 -4.87
CA ALA A 161 -13.09 -9.81 -3.57
C ALA A 161 -12.08 -9.84 -2.41
N VAL A 162 -11.00 -10.62 -2.52
CA VAL A 162 -9.90 -10.63 -1.54
C VAL A 162 -9.23 -9.26 -1.49
N GLU A 163 -8.86 -8.70 -2.64
CA GLU A 163 -8.23 -7.37 -2.72
C GLU A 163 -9.15 -6.25 -2.22
N LEU A 164 -10.45 -6.35 -2.50
CA LEU A 164 -11.49 -5.49 -1.93
C LEU A 164 -11.52 -5.60 -0.40
N ALA A 165 -11.58 -6.80 0.15
CA ALA A 165 -11.63 -7.02 1.60
C ALA A 165 -10.37 -6.50 2.29
N CYS A 166 -9.19 -6.71 1.70
CA CYS A 166 -7.93 -6.19 2.20
C CYS A 166 -7.93 -4.65 2.25
N ALA A 167 -8.30 -4.00 1.14
CA ALA A 167 -8.37 -2.55 1.06
C ALA A 167 -9.42 -1.97 2.02
N PHE A 168 -10.59 -2.62 2.15
CA PHE A 168 -11.64 -2.24 3.09
C PHE A 168 -11.13 -2.28 4.54
N ALA A 169 -10.47 -3.37 4.95
CA ALA A 169 -9.97 -3.53 6.30
C ALA A 169 -8.90 -2.48 6.64
N VAL A 170 -7.92 -2.29 5.75
CA VAL A 170 -6.86 -1.29 5.93
C VAL A 170 -7.45 0.12 5.97
N GLN A 171 -8.36 0.48 5.06
CA GLN A 171 -9.00 1.80 5.05
C GLN A 171 -9.84 2.05 6.31
N THR A 172 -10.50 1.01 6.83
CA THR A 172 -11.30 1.09 8.06
C THR A 172 -10.41 1.44 9.24
N VAL A 173 -9.28 0.74 9.39
CA VAL A 173 -8.33 1.03 10.46
C VAL A 173 -7.73 2.42 10.30
N ILE A 174 -7.35 2.83 9.09
CA ILE A 174 -6.87 4.19 8.81
C ILE A 174 -7.91 5.23 9.26
N THR A 175 -9.19 5.04 8.90
CA THR A 175 -10.28 5.97 9.25
C THR A 175 -10.49 6.07 10.76
N HIS A 176 -10.51 4.95 11.47
CA HIS A 176 -10.78 4.93 12.91
C HIS A 176 -9.58 5.32 13.78
N THR A 177 -8.37 5.32 13.23
CA THR A 177 -7.15 5.69 13.94
C THR A 177 -6.67 7.11 13.61
N ARG A 178 -7.46 7.91 12.88
CA ARG A 178 -7.08 9.29 12.50
C ARG A 178 -6.82 10.21 13.69
N SER A 179 -7.57 10.06 14.77
CA SER A 179 -7.44 10.86 16.00
C SER A 179 -6.34 10.34 16.94
N VAL A 180 -5.79 9.16 16.65
CA VAL A 180 -4.73 8.54 17.47
C VAL A 180 -3.38 9.12 17.06
N GLU A 181 -2.47 9.28 18.03
CA GLU A 181 -1.09 9.69 17.75
C GLU A 181 -0.44 8.81 16.67
N GLU A 182 0.33 9.43 15.78
CA GLU A 182 0.95 8.77 14.63
C GLU A 182 1.77 7.54 15.02
N LYS A 183 2.51 7.61 16.13
CA LYS A 183 3.34 6.51 16.64
C LYS A 183 2.54 5.23 16.89
N TYR A 184 1.28 5.32 17.32
CA TYR A 184 0.41 4.14 17.53
C TYR A 184 -0.37 3.80 16.26
N ARG A 185 -0.86 4.82 15.55
CA ARG A 185 -1.59 4.67 14.29
C ARG A 185 -0.82 3.82 13.28
N VAL A 186 0.48 4.10 13.12
CA VAL A 186 1.34 3.36 12.18
C VAL A 186 1.41 1.87 12.52
N HIS A 187 1.54 1.52 13.81
CA HIS A 187 1.55 0.12 14.24
C HIS A 187 0.20 -0.57 14.04
N ALA A 188 -0.92 0.13 14.28
CA ALA A 188 -2.25 -0.41 14.01
C ALA A 188 -2.43 -0.75 12.52
N VAL A 189 -2.07 0.18 11.63
CA VAL A 189 -2.15 -0.02 10.18
C VAL A 189 -1.20 -1.14 9.72
N ALA A 190 0.04 -1.16 10.22
CA ALA A 190 1.01 -2.20 9.87
C ALA A 190 0.58 -3.60 10.33
N ALA A 191 -0.02 -3.70 11.52
CA ALA A 191 -0.60 -4.94 12.02
C ALA A 191 -1.75 -5.41 11.11
N THR A 192 -2.66 -4.51 10.73
CA THR A 192 -3.76 -4.84 9.80
C THR A 192 -3.25 -5.29 8.43
N ILE A 193 -2.27 -4.58 7.86
CA ILE A 193 -1.60 -4.97 6.61
C ILE A 193 -1.05 -6.40 6.74
N THR A 194 -0.33 -6.68 7.83
CA THR A 194 0.26 -8.00 8.06
C THR A 194 -0.82 -9.08 8.20
N THR A 195 -1.92 -8.79 8.88
CA THR A 195 -3.06 -9.70 9.02
C THR A 195 -3.74 -9.99 7.69
N VAL A 196 -3.99 -8.98 6.85
CA VAL A 196 -4.61 -9.21 5.54
C VAL A 196 -3.66 -9.89 4.56
N VAL A 197 -2.35 -9.67 4.68
CA VAL A 197 -1.33 -10.43 3.94
C VAL A 197 -1.32 -11.89 4.38
N TYR A 198 -1.42 -12.17 5.68
CA TYR A 198 -1.57 -13.55 6.16
C TYR A 198 -2.85 -14.21 5.62
N ALA A 199 -3.97 -13.49 5.62
CA ALA A 199 -5.27 -14.05 5.23
C ALA A 199 -5.46 -14.21 3.71
N GLY A 200 -4.98 -13.24 2.91
CA GLY A 200 -5.23 -13.16 1.46
C GLY A 200 -3.99 -13.31 0.58
N GLY A 201 -2.80 -13.36 1.17
CA GLY A 201 -1.52 -13.36 0.44
C GLY A 201 -1.35 -14.57 -0.48
N SER A 202 -1.85 -15.75 -0.07
CA SER A 202 -1.80 -16.97 -0.90
C SER A 202 -2.73 -16.92 -2.12
N VAL A 203 -3.70 -15.99 -2.15
CA VAL A 203 -4.70 -15.89 -3.22
C VAL A 203 -4.34 -14.81 -4.24
N THR A 204 -3.73 -13.70 -3.79
CA THR A 204 -3.49 -12.51 -4.63
C THR A 204 -2.16 -11.82 -4.36
N GLY A 205 -1.40 -12.26 -3.35
CA GLY A 205 -0.30 -11.49 -2.77
C GLY A 205 -0.76 -10.37 -1.82
N ALA A 206 -2.08 -10.12 -1.69
CA ALA A 206 -2.69 -9.10 -0.84
C ALA A 206 -1.98 -7.75 -0.97
N VAL A 207 -2.12 -7.13 -2.15
CA VAL A 207 -1.37 -5.91 -2.50
C VAL A 207 -2.15 -4.63 -2.18
N PHE A 208 -3.47 -4.64 -2.42
CA PHE A 208 -4.47 -3.61 -2.11
C PHE A 208 -4.08 -2.16 -2.47
N ASN A 209 -3.16 -2.02 -3.42
CA ASN A 209 -2.56 -0.77 -3.85
C ASN A 209 -2.28 -0.85 -5.35
N PRO A 210 -3.02 -0.11 -6.19
CA PRO A 210 -2.88 -0.21 -7.64
C PRO A 210 -1.48 0.14 -8.18
N ALA A 211 -0.78 1.12 -7.60
CA ALA A 211 0.56 1.49 -8.04
C ALA A 211 1.59 0.42 -7.65
N LEU A 212 1.47 -0.11 -6.43
CA LEU A 212 2.34 -1.20 -5.97
C LEU A 212 2.13 -2.46 -6.80
N ALA A 213 0.88 -2.84 -7.08
CA ALA A 213 0.55 -4.00 -7.91
C ALA A 213 1.06 -3.84 -9.34
N PHE A 214 0.95 -2.64 -9.91
CA PHE A 214 1.54 -2.34 -11.22
C PHE A 214 3.07 -2.51 -11.24
N SER A 215 3.72 -2.24 -10.11
CA SER A 215 5.15 -2.47 -9.94
C SER A 215 5.49 -3.96 -9.87
N THR A 216 4.78 -4.71 -9.03
CA THR A 216 5.21 -6.05 -8.58
C THR A 216 4.49 -7.23 -9.22
N GLN A 217 3.27 -7.04 -9.73
CA GLN A 217 2.40 -8.11 -10.23
C GLN A 217 2.14 -8.02 -11.74
N PHE A 218 1.96 -6.83 -12.31
CA PHE A 218 1.69 -6.66 -13.74
C PHE A 218 2.78 -7.18 -14.70
N PRO A 219 4.07 -7.24 -14.31
CA PRO A 219 5.10 -7.88 -15.13
C PRO A 219 5.03 -9.41 -15.16
N CYS A 220 4.24 -10.01 -14.27
CA CYS A 220 4.23 -11.46 -14.05
C CYS A 220 3.39 -12.18 -15.11
N SER A 221 3.82 -13.39 -15.45
CA SER A 221 3.06 -14.22 -16.39
C SER A 221 1.86 -14.88 -15.71
N GLY A 222 0.79 -15.11 -16.47
CA GLY A 222 -0.33 -15.96 -16.08
C GLY A 222 -1.70 -15.31 -16.24
N HIS A 223 -1.78 -13.98 -16.31
CA HIS A 223 -3.02 -13.24 -16.47
C HIS A 223 -2.82 -12.05 -17.42
N SER A 224 -3.90 -11.58 -18.03
CA SER A 224 -3.85 -10.40 -18.91
C SER A 224 -3.77 -9.10 -18.10
N PHE A 225 -3.42 -8.01 -18.78
CA PHE A 225 -3.44 -6.67 -18.17
C PHE A 225 -4.82 -6.32 -17.60
N LEU A 226 -5.90 -6.67 -18.31
CA LEU A 226 -7.26 -6.38 -17.86
C LEU A 226 -7.68 -7.21 -16.64
N ASP A 227 -7.25 -8.46 -16.56
CA ASP A 227 -7.47 -9.30 -15.37
C ASP A 227 -6.81 -8.67 -14.14
N TYR A 228 -5.57 -8.18 -14.30
CA TYR A 228 -4.87 -7.47 -13.24
C TYR A 228 -5.52 -6.14 -12.88
N CYS A 229 -6.07 -5.38 -13.84
CA CYS A 229 -6.87 -4.20 -13.53
C CYS A 229 -8.13 -4.56 -12.73
N LEU A 230 -8.83 -5.64 -13.08
CA LEU A 230 -10.01 -6.06 -12.33
C LEU A 230 -9.66 -6.43 -10.88
N VAL A 231 -8.57 -7.17 -10.67
CA VAL A 231 -8.18 -7.62 -9.32
C VAL A 231 -7.52 -6.51 -8.52
N TYR A 232 -6.51 -5.82 -9.06
CA TYR A 232 -5.65 -4.90 -8.30
C TYR A 232 -6.00 -3.40 -8.44
N TRP A 233 -6.91 -3.04 -9.35
CA TRP A 233 -7.46 -1.68 -9.40
C TRP A 233 -8.89 -1.62 -8.89
N LEU A 234 -9.80 -2.37 -9.53
CA LEU A 234 -11.22 -2.29 -9.21
C LEU A 234 -11.50 -2.81 -7.80
N GLY A 235 -10.94 -3.96 -7.42
CA GLY A 235 -11.06 -4.51 -6.06
C GLY A 235 -10.66 -3.50 -4.98
N PRO A 236 -9.41 -3.00 -4.95
CA PRO A 236 -8.96 -2.07 -3.93
C PRO A 236 -9.72 -0.73 -3.91
N LEU A 237 -10.09 -0.21 -5.08
CA LEU A 237 -10.88 1.02 -5.16
C LEU A 237 -12.27 0.84 -4.53
N LEU A 238 -12.96 -0.26 -4.89
CA LEU A 238 -14.26 -0.58 -4.31
C LEU A 238 -14.17 -0.79 -2.80
N GLY A 239 -13.17 -1.56 -2.33
CA GLY A 239 -13.02 -1.86 -0.90
C GLY A 239 -12.80 -0.61 -0.06
N MET A 240 -11.92 0.27 -0.53
CA MET A 240 -11.69 1.55 0.13
C MET A 240 -12.94 2.43 0.14
N MET A 241 -13.60 2.61 -1.02
CA MET A 241 -14.80 3.45 -1.11
C MET A 241 -15.95 2.89 -0.27
N SER A 242 -16.11 1.56 -0.21
CA SER A 242 -17.09 0.92 0.67
C SER A 242 -16.83 1.23 2.14
N SER A 243 -15.57 1.20 2.59
CA SER A 243 -15.22 1.59 3.96
C SER A 243 -15.57 3.06 4.22
N VAL A 244 -15.17 3.96 3.33
CA VAL A 244 -15.45 5.40 3.46
C VAL A 244 -16.95 5.67 3.52
N LEU A 245 -17.74 5.12 2.60
CA LEU A 245 -19.19 5.34 2.55
C LEU A 245 -19.91 4.76 3.77
N LEU A 246 -19.48 3.58 4.24
CA LEU A 246 -20.05 2.96 5.43
C LEU A 246 -19.89 3.86 6.65
N PHE A 247 -18.68 4.35 6.93
CA PHE A 247 -18.39 5.09 8.15
C PHE A 247 -18.71 6.59 8.05
N ASP A 248 -18.67 7.19 6.86
CA ASP A 248 -18.99 8.62 6.71
C ASP A 248 -20.49 8.89 6.56
N LYS A 249 -21.25 7.96 5.97
CA LYS A 249 -22.65 8.18 5.59
C LYS A 249 -23.60 7.26 6.34
N LEU A 250 -23.37 5.94 6.26
CA LEU A 250 -24.35 4.97 6.74
C LEU A 250 -24.40 4.92 8.27
N VAL A 251 -23.26 4.79 8.96
CA VAL A 251 -23.22 4.73 10.43
C VAL A 251 -23.84 5.98 11.07
N PRO A 252 -23.45 7.22 10.71
CA PRO A 252 -24.08 8.42 11.27
C PRO A 252 -25.57 8.54 10.97
N SER A 253 -26.02 8.09 9.78
CA SER A 253 -27.44 8.11 9.43
C SER A 253 -28.25 7.11 10.25
N LEU A 254 -27.71 5.93 10.54
CA LEU A 254 -28.36 4.92 11.38
C LEU A 254 -28.44 5.38 12.83
N SER A 255 -27.35 5.92 13.38
CA SER A 255 -27.35 6.49 14.74
C SER A 255 -28.37 7.61 14.89
N ARG A 256 -28.48 8.51 13.90
CA ARG A 256 -29.47 9.59 13.91
C ARG A 256 -30.91 9.08 13.88
N LYS A 257 -31.19 8.06 13.06
CA LYS A 257 -32.52 7.44 13.00
C LYS A 257 -32.89 6.77 14.33
N SER A 258 -31.94 6.06 14.97
CA SER A 258 -32.16 5.47 16.31
C SER A 258 -32.49 6.55 17.34
N SER A 259 -31.68 7.61 17.43
CA SER A 259 -31.94 8.70 18.39
C SER A 259 -33.25 9.45 18.15
N SER A 260 -33.77 9.49 16.92
CA SER A 260 -35.09 10.08 16.62
C SER A 260 -36.27 9.17 16.96
N LEU A 261 -36.07 7.84 17.01
CA LEU A 261 -37.09 6.88 17.42
C LEU A 261 -37.21 6.78 18.95
N ASP A 262 -36.14 7.10 19.68
CA ASP A 262 -36.08 7.07 21.14
C ASP A 262 -36.54 8.38 21.82
N LEU A 263 -36.96 9.40 21.06
CA LEU A 263 -37.47 10.65 21.62
C LEU A 263 -39.00 10.53 21.85
N PRO A 264 -39.51 10.61 23.09
CA PRO A 264 -40.94 10.60 23.34
C PRO A 264 -41.58 11.87 22.76
N THR A 265 -42.62 11.70 21.94
CA THR A 265 -43.57 12.76 21.62
C THR A 265 -44.34 13.17 22.88
N ASP A 266 -43.77 14.04 23.71
CA ASP A 266 -44.53 14.73 24.75
C ASP A 266 -43.99 16.15 24.96
N ALA A 267 -44.53 17.09 24.18
CA ALA A 267 -44.70 18.48 24.58
C ALA A 267 -45.60 19.20 23.57
N LYS A 268 -46.90 18.88 23.57
CA LYS A 268 -47.93 19.83 23.10
C LYS A 268 -49.21 19.64 23.91
N LYS A 269 -49.24 20.24 25.10
CA LYS A 269 -50.46 20.84 25.64
C LYS A 269 -50.12 22.16 26.33
N SER A 270 -50.42 23.25 25.62
CA SER A 270 -50.79 24.52 26.23
C SER A 270 -52.24 24.41 26.70
N ALA A 271 -52.49 24.69 27.97
CA ALA A 271 -53.69 25.32 28.53
C ALA A 271 -53.47 25.47 30.04
#